data_AF-A0A9D7XQ46-F1
#
_entry.id   AF-A0A9D7XQ46-F1
#
_cell.length_a   1.000
_cell.length_b   1.000
_cell.length_c   1.000
_cell.angle_alpha   90.00
_cell.angle_beta   90.00
_cell.angle_gamma   90.00
#
_symmetry.space_group_name_H-M   'P 1'
#
loop_
_entity.id
_entity.type
_entity.pdbx_description
1 polymer ?
#
loop_
_entity_poly.entity_id
_entity_poly.type
_entity_poly.pdbx_seq_one_letter_code
_entity_poly.pdbx_strand_id
1 'polypeptide(L)'
;MKNQLLWAFSLLVLFMIACKPAATTDEKASAAKADSTAMAAPASAPAEFADMKYSETVKNGMAGLSKGDIAAWMAPFADNAVYLWNGGDSLAGKAAINTYWTKRREGSR
;
A
#
# COMPACT_ATOMS: atom_id res chain seq x y z
N MET A 1 -38.57 -14.58 32.04
CA MET A 1 -37.13 -14.60 31.65
C MET A 1 -36.87 -15.10 30.22
N LYS A 2 -37.75 -15.90 29.61
CA LYS A 2 -37.57 -16.40 28.23
C LYS A 2 -37.70 -15.29 27.15
N ASN A 3 -38.58 -14.31 27.39
CA ASN A 3 -38.76 -13.16 26.48
C ASN A 3 -37.65 -12.10 26.62
N GLN A 4 -36.97 -12.03 27.77
CA GLN A 4 -35.85 -11.11 28.01
C GLN A 4 -34.60 -11.54 27.23
N LEU A 5 -34.36 -12.86 27.13
CA LEU A 5 -33.30 -13.42 26.29
C LEU A 5 -33.55 -13.20 24.80
N LEU A 6 -34.81 -13.27 24.34
CA LEU A 6 -35.17 -12.99 22.95
C LEU A 6 -34.95 -11.51 22.58
N TRP A 7 -35.21 -10.58 23.49
CA TRP A 7 -34.97 -9.15 23.27
C TRP A 7 -33.48 -8.82 23.27
N ALA A 8 -32.69 -9.41 24.18
CA ALA A 8 -31.24 -9.25 24.19
C ALA A 8 -30.57 -9.83 22.94
N PHE A 9 -31.05 -10.99 22.45
CA PHE A 9 -30.53 -11.60 21.23
C PHE A 9 -30.91 -10.81 19.98
N SER A 10 -32.12 -10.23 19.94
CA SER A 10 -32.57 -9.36 18.84
C SER A 10 -31.74 -8.08 18.74
N LEU A 11 -31.37 -7.46 19.87
CA LEU A 11 -30.50 -6.28 19.91
C LEU A 11 -29.06 -6.61 19.48
N LEU A 12 -28.55 -7.78 19.83
CA LEU A 12 -27.21 -8.24 19.45
C LEU A 12 -27.09 -8.52 17.93
N VAL A 13 -28.13 -9.06 17.30
CA VAL A 13 -28.16 -9.29 15.84
C VAL A 13 -28.25 -7.98 15.05
N LEU A 14 -28.99 -6.98 15.55
CA LEU A 14 -29.04 -5.64 14.95
C LEU A 14 -27.67 -4.93 14.99
N PHE A 15 -26.89 -5.12 16.06
CA PHE A 15 -25.55 -4.53 16.19
C PHE A 15 -24.54 -5.12 15.18
N MET A 16 -24.69 -6.39 14.79
CA MET A 16 -23.80 -7.06 13.83
C MET A 16 -24.06 -6.69 12.36
N ILE A 17 -25.20 -6.08 12.02
CA ILE A 17 -25.54 -5.61 10.65
C ILE A 17 -25.03 -4.18 10.39
N ALA A 18 -24.74 -3.41 11.43
CA ALA A 18 -24.23 -2.04 11.34
C ALA A 18 -22.73 -1.95 11.00
N CYS A 19 -22.01 -3.08 10.93
CA CYS A 19 -20.62 -3.14 10.47
C CYS A 19 -20.54 -3.70 9.04
N LYS A 20 -21.15 -2.98 8.09
CA LYS A 20 -20.73 -3.01 6.70
C LYS A 20 -20.12 -1.63 6.43
N PRO A 21 -18.87 -1.51 5.96
CA PRO A 21 -18.41 -0.22 5.47
C PRO A 21 -19.39 0.26 4.41
N ALA A 22 -19.84 1.51 4.59
CA ALA A 22 -20.77 2.16 3.70
C ALA A 22 -20.27 2.02 2.25
N ALA A 23 -21.10 1.45 1.38
CA ALA A 23 -21.01 1.74 -0.03
C ALA A 23 -21.31 3.23 -0.18
N THR A 24 -20.27 4.03 -0.32
CA THR A 24 -20.37 5.44 -0.67
C THR A 24 -20.88 5.52 -2.11
N THR A 25 -22.17 5.80 -2.23
CA THR A 25 -22.70 6.51 -3.38
C THR A 25 -22.22 7.95 -3.26
N ASP A 26 -21.28 8.34 -4.12
CA ASP A 26 -21.07 9.75 -4.48
C ASP A 26 -21.23 9.87 -6.00
N GLU A 27 -22.28 10.58 -6.42
CA GLU A 27 -22.38 11.13 -7.75
C GLU A 27 -21.33 12.25 -7.93
N LYS A 28 -20.54 12.11 -9.00
CA LYS A 28 -20.15 13.18 -9.93
C LYS A 28 -19.46 14.42 -9.35
N ALA A 29 -18.13 14.50 -9.50
CA ALA A 29 -17.51 15.60 -10.25
C ALA A 29 -16.00 15.39 -10.47
N SER A 30 -15.59 15.88 -11.64
CA SER A 30 -14.23 16.24 -12.05
C SER A 30 -13.31 15.09 -12.47
N ALA A 31 -13.39 14.78 -13.76
CA ALA A 31 -12.24 14.34 -14.52
C ALA A 31 -11.09 15.34 -14.31
N ALA A 32 -10.16 15.00 -13.41
CA ALA A 32 -8.83 15.58 -13.43
C ALA A 32 -8.16 15.09 -14.71
N LYS A 33 -8.25 15.94 -15.74
CA LYS A 33 -7.39 15.94 -16.91
C LYS A 33 -5.96 15.65 -16.44
N ALA A 34 -5.44 14.48 -16.81
CA ALA A 34 -4.01 14.23 -16.78
C ALA A 34 -3.38 15.17 -17.81
N ASP A 35 -3.11 16.40 -17.37
CA ASP A 35 -2.26 17.31 -18.09
C ASP A 35 -0.84 16.74 -18.01
N SER A 36 -0.49 15.97 -19.03
CA SER A 36 0.89 15.61 -19.35
C SER A 36 1.63 16.88 -19.77
N THR A 37 1.81 17.82 -18.84
CA THR A 37 2.92 18.76 -18.94
C THR A 37 4.16 17.95 -18.57
N ALA A 38 4.83 17.46 -19.62
CA ALA A 38 6.22 17.04 -19.53
C ALA A 38 7.04 18.27 -19.09
N MET A 39 7.13 18.47 -17.78
CA MET A 39 8.10 19.38 -17.20
C MET A 39 9.45 18.72 -17.44
N ALA A 40 10.21 19.24 -18.39
CA ALA A 40 11.62 18.90 -18.55
C ALA A 40 12.26 18.96 -17.16
N ALA A 41 12.78 17.82 -16.70
CA ALA A 41 13.33 17.70 -15.36
C ALA A 41 14.41 18.79 -15.18
N PRO A 42 14.24 19.75 -14.27
CA PRO A 42 15.36 20.61 -13.89
C PRO A 42 16.47 19.68 -13.38
N ALA A 43 17.71 19.91 -13.83
CA ALA A 43 18.87 19.21 -13.31
C ALA A 43 18.79 19.29 -11.78
N SER A 44 18.67 18.13 -11.13
CA SER A 44 18.40 18.04 -9.70
C SER A 44 19.45 18.87 -8.98
N ALA A 45 19.04 19.96 -8.35
CA ALA A 45 19.87 20.64 -7.36
C ALA A 45 20.34 19.57 -6.36
N PRO A 46 21.59 19.62 -5.88
CA PRO A 46 22.06 18.65 -4.89
C PRO A 46 21.08 18.63 -3.72
N ALA A 47 20.40 17.51 -3.55
CA ALA A 47 19.41 17.35 -2.50
C ALA A 47 20.17 17.27 -1.17
N GLU A 48 20.13 18.34 -0.37
CA GLU A 48 20.67 18.40 1.00
C GLU A 48 20.01 17.39 1.96
N PHE A 49 18.98 16.65 1.50
CA PHE A 49 18.14 15.76 2.31
C PHE A 49 18.48 14.27 2.19
N ALA A 50 19.39 13.88 1.30
CA ALA A 50 19.82 12.49 1.20
C ALA A 50 21.28 12.39 0.77
N ASP A 51 22.13 11.91 1.68
CA ASP A 51 23.50 11.46 1.38
C ASP A 51 23.48 10.61 0.09
N MET A 52 24.45 10.83 -0.81
CA MET A 52 24.52 10.17 -2.12
C MET A 52 24.35 8.65 -2.03
N LYS A 53 24.82 8.03 -0.94
CA LYS A 53 24.65 6.60 -0.69
C LYS A 53 23.19 6.13 -0.69
N TYR A 54 22.27 6.95 -0.18
CA TYR A 54 20.84 6.62 -0.14
C TYR A 54 20.21 6.76 -1.53
N SER A 55 20.65 7.76 -2.29
CA SER A 55 20.21 7.94 -3.68
C SER A 55 20.61 6.75 -4.56
N GLU A 56 21.83 6.24 -4.42
CA GLU A 56 22.29 5.05 -5.13
C GLU A 56 21.55 3.79 -4.70
N THR A 57 21.32 3.62 -3.40
CA THR A 57 20.57 2.48 -2.85
C THR A 57 19.15 2.43 -3.42
N VAL A 58 18.45 3.57 -3.48
CA VAL A 58 17.10 3.65 -4.05
C VAL A 58 17.12 3.38 -5.56
N LYS A 59 18.07 3.94 -6.31
CA LYS A 59 18.21 3.68 -7.76
C LYS A 59 18.41 2.20 -8.05
N ASN A 60 19.30 1.55 -7.32
CA ASN A 60 19.59 0.12 -7.48
C ASN A 60 18.38 -0.74 -7.12
N GLY A 61 17.70 -0.42 -6.01
CA GLY A 61 16.45 -1.07 -5.62
C GLY A 61 15.37 -0.94 -6.69
N MET A 62 15.18 0.25 -7.26
CA MET A 62 14.19 0.48 -8.32
C MET A 62 14.55 -0.23 -9.62
N ALA A 63 15.83 -0.32 -9.97
CA ALA A 63 16.25 -1.11 -11.13
C ALA A 63 15.92 -2.60 -10.97
N GLY A 64 16.12 -3.17 -9.77
CA GLY A 64 15.70 -4.53 -9.44
C GLY A 64 14.18 -4.69 -9.53
N LEU A 65 13.43 -3.77 -8.92
CA LEU A 65 11.97 -3.77 -9.00
C LEU A 65 11.47 -3.62 -10.44
N SER A 66 12.10 -2.86 -11.32
CA SER A 66 11.66 -2.78 -12.72
C SER A 66 11.89 -4.07 -13.52
N LYS A 67 12.94 -4.84 -13.19
CA LYS A 67 13.38 -6.02 -13.98
C LYS A 67 12.72 -7.34 -13.64
N GLY A 68 11.95 -7.43 -12.57
CA GLY A 68 11.51 -8.74 -12.06
C GLY A 68 12.19 -9.13 -10.75
N ASP A 69 13.32 -8.52 -10.42
CA ASP A 69 14.20 -8.96 -9.35
C ASP A 69 13.79 -8.40 -7.97
N ILE A 70 12.91 -9.15 -7.30
CA ILE A 70 12.42 -8.81 -5.97
C ILE A 70 13.51 -9.00 -4.91
N ALA A 71 14.44 -9.94 -5.10
CA ALA A 71 15.53 -10.17 -4.16
C ALA A 71 16.48 -8.96 -4.12
N ALA A 72 16.90 -8.45 -5.28
CA ALA A 72 17.73 -7.25 -5.37
C ALA A 72 17.02 -6.02 -4.83
N TRP A 73 15.72 -5.89 -5.08
CA TRP A 73 14.92 -4.77 -4.56
C TRP A 73 14.75 -4.81 -3.03
N MET A 74 14.59 -6.01 -2.45
CA MET A 74 14.42 -6.19 -1.00
C MET A 74 15.74 -6.19 -0.23
N ALA A 75 16.89 -6.33 -0.89
CA ALA A 75 18.21 -6.37 -0.24
C ALA A 75 18.45 -5.25 0.80
N PRO A 76 18.18 -3.96 0.52
CA PRO A 76 18.43 -2.87 1.47
C PRO A 76 17.39 -2.74 2.59
N PHE A 77 16.32 -3.54 2.58
CA PHE A 77 15.28 -3.48 3.61
C PHE A 77 15.78 -4.11 4.91
N ALA A 78 15.45 -3.49 6.04
CA ALA A 78 15.63 -4.05 7.37
C ALA A 78 14.69 -5.25 7.59
N ASP A 79 15.10 -6.21 8.43
CA ASP A 79 14.29 -7.40 8.70
C ASP A 79 12.94 -7.09 9.34
N ASN A 80 12.86 -6.00 10.11
CA ASN A 80 11.65 -5.49 10.75
C ASN A 80 10.92 -4.41 9.93
N ALA A 81 11.23 -4.25 8.63
CA ALA A 81 10.59 -3.24 7.80
C ALA A 81 9.05 -3.41 7.77
N VAL A 82 8.33 -2.29 7.75
CA VAL A 82 6.87 -2.26 7.63
C VAL A 82 6.50 -1.60 6.30
N TYR A 83 5.76 -2.32 5.46
CA TYR A 83 5.23 -1.81 4.20
C TYR A 83 3.79 -1.37 4.42
N LEU A 84 3.49 -0.10 4.14
CA LEU A 84 2.20 0.53 4.41
C LEU A 84 1.50 0.89 3.09
N TRP A 85 0.21 0.62 2.99
CA TRP A 85 -0.63 1.11 1.89
C TRP A 85 -1.58 2.21 2.37
N ASN A 86 -1.95 3.09 1.44
CA ASN A 86 -2.89 4.19 1.69
C ASN A 86 -4.28 3.72 2.17
N GLY A 87 -4.63 2.44 1.95
CA GLY A 87 -5.89 1.84 2.41
C GLY A 87 -5.88 1.36 3.87
N GLY A 88 -4.77 1.54 4.59
CA GLY A 88 -4.61 1.05 5.97
C GLY A 88 -4.07 -0.37 6.09
N ASP A 89 -3.93 -1.09 4.99
CA ASP A 89 -3.25 -2.39 4.97
C ASP A 89 -1.75 -2.22 5.23
N SER A 90 -1.13 -3.27 5.79
CA SER A 90 0.31 -3.30 6.00
C SER A 90 0.88 -4.72 5.96
N LEU A 91 2.18 -4.81 5.66
CA LEU A 91 2.98 -6.02 5.86
C LEU A 91 4.13 -5.70 6.80
N ALA A 92 4.24 -6.50 7.86
CA ALA A 92 5.35 -6.40 8.81
C ALA A 92 6.40 -7.48 8.51
N GLY A 93 7.65 -7.04 8.42
CA GLY A 93 8.82 -7.88 8.22
C GLY A 93 9.22 -8.08 6.77
N LYS A 94 10.53 -8.09 6.53
CA LYS A 94 11.14 -8.28 5.20
C LYS A 94 10.63 -9.53 4.48
N ALA A 95 10.46 -10.62 5.20
CA ALA A 95 9.98 -11.89 4.65
C ALA A 95 8.54 -11.80 4.10
N ALA A 96 7.64 -11.12 4.82
CA ALA A 96 6.26 -10.92 4.40
C ALA A 96 6.19 -10.06 3.13
N ILE A 97 6.96 -8.96 3.11
CA ILE A 97 7.05 -8.05 1.97
C ILE A 97 7.61 -8.80 0.75
N ASN A 98 8.72 -9.53 0.92
CA ASN A 98 9.34 -10.31 -0.17
C ASN A 98 8.37 -11.34 -0.77
N THR A 99 7.64 -12.07 0.09
CA THR A 99 6.66 -13.07 -0.33
C THR A 99 5.53 -12.44 -1.15
N TYR A 100 4.99 -11.31 -0.68
CA TYR A 100 3.92 -10.61 -1.37
C TYR A 100 4.35 -10.17 -2.77
N TRP A 101 5.51 -9.53 -2.89
CA TRP A 101 5.97 -9.00 -4.17
C TRP A 101 6.41 -10.09 -5.15
N THR A 102 6.97 -11.20 -4.66
CA THR A 102 7.29 -12.36 -5.50
C THR A 102 6.02 -12.95 -6.11
N LYS A 103 5.01 -13.25 -5.27
CA LYS A 103 3.70 -13.78 -5.74
C LYS A 103 3.01 -12.83 -6.72
N ARG A 104 3.03 -11.53 -6.43
CA ARG A 104 2.41 -10.50 -7.29
C ARG A 104 3.01 -10.47 -8.70
N ARG A 105 4.29 -10.84 -8.83
CA ARG A 105 5.04 -10.81 -10.09
C ARG A 105 4.93 -12.09 -10.89
N GLU A 106 4.78 -13.22 -10.21
CA GLU A 106 4.46 -14.51 -10.84
C GLU A 106 3.11 -14.45 -11.56
N GLY A 107 2.10 -13.79 -10.98
CA GLY A 107 0.79 -13.62 -11.63
C GLY A 107 0.71 -12.53 -12.72
N SER A 108 1.83 -11.86 -13.04
CA SER A 108 1.90 -10.77 -14.03
C SER A 108 2.71 -11.13 -15.28
N ARG A 109 3.19 -12.38 -15.39
CA ARG A 109 3.78 -12.94 -16.61
C ARG A 109 2.78 -13.83 -17.33
#